data_AF-A0A2S2N499-F1
#
_entry.id   AF-A0A2S2N499-F1
#
_cell.length_a   1.000
_cell.length_b   1.000
_cell.length_c   1.000
_cell.angle_alpha   90.00
_cell.angle_beta   90.00
_cell.angle_gamma   90.00
#
_symmetry.space_group_name_H-M   'P 1'
#
loop_
_entity.id
_entity.type
_entity.pdbx_description
1 polymer ?
#
loop_
_entity_poly.entity_id
_entity_poly.type
_entity_poly.pdbx_seq_one_letter_code
_entity_poly.pdbx_strand_id
1 'polypeptide(L)'
;DDSPVLRDFLKVNSEVMEKLQADSKTAKEAYESAVEYFGENPKTSPPTTFFPMFLRFIKAYKKAEQDIELWKKQEAAAKEVESGSPGSEQQPELPAQKARRQQMDMIAELKKKQMVKEPLIYEGKDGAIEDIISDLRNNP
;
A
#
# COMPACT_ATOMS: atom_id res chain seq x y z
N ASP A 1 38.81 -24.64 46.46
CA ASP A 1 38.26 -24.44 45.10
C ASP A 1 36.98 -25.25 44.85
N ASP A 2 36.18 -25.54 45.89
CA ASP A 2 34.93 -26.28 45.71
C ASP A 2 33.85 -25.73 46.66
N SER A 3 32.98 -24.89 46.10
CA SER A 3 31.70 -24.57 46.72
C SER A 3 30.66 -25.53 46.14
N PRO A 4 30.03 -26.41 46.95
CA PRO A 4 29.02 -27.34 46.47
C PRO A 4 27.84 -26.62 45.80
N VAL A 5 27.50 -25.44 46.31
CA VAL A 5 26.46 -24.57 45.73
C VAL A 5 26.82 -24.13 44.31
N LEU A 6 28.10 -23.81 44.04
CA LEU A 6 28.54 -23.44 42.69
C LEU A 6 28.52 -24.65 41.74
N ARG A 7 28.87 -25.85 42.24
CA ARG A 7 28.82 -27.09 41.43
C ARG A 7 27.38 -27.45 41.04
N ASP A 8 26.45 -27.37 41.99
CA ASP A 8 25.02 -27.61 41.72
C ASP A 8 24.45 -26.55 40.79
N PHE A 9 24.82 -25.28 40.96
CA PHE A 9 24.44 -24.21 40.03
C PHE A 9 24.92 -24.50 38.61
N LEU A 10 26.20 -24.86 38.43
CA LEU A 10 26.74 -25.19 37.12
C LEU A 10 26.02 -26.39 36.50
N LYS A 11 25.77 -27.44 37.29
CA LYS A 11 25.07 -28.65 36.83
C LYS A 11 23.64 -28.34 36.34
N VAL A 12 22.91 -27.49 37.06
CA VAL A 12 21.52 -27.12 36.69
C VAL A 12 21.48 -26.22 35.47
N ASN A 13 22.47 -25.35 35.29
CA ASN A 13 22.42 -24.30 34.26
C ASN A 13 23.23 -24.62 33.00
N SER A 14 24.11 -25.63 33.01
CA SER A 14 24.95 -25.97 31.85
C SER A 14 24.11 -26.31 30.62
N GLU A 15 23.10 -27.16 30.75
CA GLU A 15 22.23 -27.55 29.65
C GLU A 15 21.41 -26.36 29.11
N VAL A 16 20.93 -25.50 30.02
CA VAL A 16 20.20 -24.27 29.64
C VAL A 16 21.11 -23.32 28.85
N MET A 17 22.35 -23.16 29.29
CA MET A 17 23.35 -22.32 28.62
C MET A 17 23.71 -22.90 27.24
N GLU A 18 23.94 -24.20 27.14
CA GLU A 18 24.23 -24.87 25.87
C GLU A 18 23.09 -24.71 24.88
N LYS A 19 21.84 -24.92 25.34
CA LYS A 19 20.66 -24.69 24.51
C LYS A 19 20.56 -23.23 24.05
N LEU A 20 20.76 -22.27 24.94
CA LEU A 20 20.71 -20.85 24.59
C LEU A 20 21.75 -20.47 23.53
N GLN A 21 22.95 -21.05 23.61
CA GLN A 21 23.99 -20.85 22.61
C GLN A 21 23.60 -21.46 21.25
N ALA A 22 23.03 -22.66 21.26
CA ALA A 22 22.53 -23.31 20.06
C ALA A 22 21.40 -22.49 19.41
N ASP A 23 20.39 -22.09 20.19
CA ASP A 23 19.27 -21.27 19.74
C ASP A 23 19.75 -19.91 19.20
N SER A 24 20.73 -19.28 19.87
CA SER A 24 21.31 -18.02 19.40
C SER A 24 22.03 -18.17 18.06
N LYS A 25 22.74 -19.29 17.86
CA LYS A 25 23.41 -19.57 16.58
C LYS A 25 22.38 -19.79 15.48
N THR A 26 21.39 -20.65 15.71
CA THR A 26 20.32 -20.93 14.74
C THR A 26 19.50 -19.67 14.41
N ALA A 27 19.17 -18.85 15.40
CA ALA A 27 18.43 -17.60 15.17
C ALA A 27 19.23 -16.63 14.29
N LYS A 28 20.55 -16.53 14.50
CA LYS A 28 21.45 -15.73 13.67
C LYS A 28 21.51 -16.24 12.23
N GLU A 29 21.73 -17.54 12.05
CA GLU A 29 21.80 -18.17 10.72
C GLU A 29 20.47 -18.03 9.95
N ALA A 30 19.33 -18.22 10.64
CA ALA A 30 18.01 -18.03 10.05
C ALA A 30 17.77 -16.59 9.62
N TYR A 31 18.20 -15.62 10.43
CA TYR A 31 18.12 -14.21 10.08
C TYR A 31 18.97 -13.87 8.85
N GLU A 32 20.24 -14.26 8.85
CA GLU A 32 21.17 -14.01 7.74
C GLU A 32 20.63 -14.63 6.44
N SER A 33 20.16 -15.87 6.49
CA SER A 33 19.54 -16.54 5.34
C SER A 33 18.30 -15.81 4.81
N ALA A 34 17.43 -15.31 5.69
CA ALA A 34 16.24 -14.57 5.28
C ALA A 34 16.62 -13.24 4.60
N VAL A 35 17.58 -12.50 5.15
CA VAL A 35 18.02 -11.22 4.57
C VAL A 35 18.68 -11.44 3.20
N GLU A 36 19.55 -12.44 3.08
CA GLU A 36 20.19 -12.81 1.81
C GLU A 36 19.17 -13.29 0.78
N TYR A 37 18.14 -14.04 1.18
CA TYR A 37 17.08 -14.49 0.30
C TYR A 37 16.34 -13.33 -0.39
N PHE A 38 16.15 -12.22 0.31
CA PHE A 38 15.57 -10.99 -0.25
C PHE A 38 16.60 -10.08 -0.95
N GLY A 39 17.85 -10.53 -1.09
CA GLY A 39 18.92 -9.82 -1.80
C GLY A 39 19.58 -8.70 -1.01
N GLU A 40 19.33 -8.60 0.30
CA GLU A 40 19.96 -7.63 1.18
C GLU A 40 21.23 -8.21 1.84
N ASN A 41 22.08 -7.33 2.37
CA ASN A 41 23.27 -7.75 3.12
C ASN A 41 22.95 -7.78 4.63
N PRO A 42 23.07 -8.94 5.32
CA PRO A 42 22.81 -9.05 6.76
C PRO A 42 23.67 -8.13 7.64
N LYS A 43 24.86 -7.74 7.16
CA LYS A 43 25.78 -6.87 7.90
C LYS A 43 25.35 -5.40 7.91
N THR A 44 24.61 -4.96 6.90
CA THR A 44 24.15 -3.56 6.76
C THR A 44 22.66 -3.41 6.99
N SER A 45 21.94 -4.52 7.13
CA SER A 45 20.48 -4.56 7.23
C SER A 45 20.15 -5.29 8.53
N PRO A 46 20.07 -4.59 9.67
CA PRO A 46 19.67 -5.19 10.94
C PRO A 46 18.15 -5.45 11.02
N PRO A 47 17.67 -6.29 11.96
CA PRO A 47 16.25 -6.62 12.07
C PRO A 47 15.33 -5.40 12.16
N THR A 48 15.81 -4.34 12.82
CA THR A 48 15.12 -3.05 12.98
C THR A 48 14.92 -2.29 11.67
N THR A 49 15.63 -2.67 10.60
CA THR A 49 15.50 -2.08 9.26
C THR A 49 14.82 -3.04 8.29
N PHE A 50 15.18 -4.33 8.35
CA PHE A 50 14.64 -5.37 7.46
C PHE A 50 13.14 -5.63 7.70
N PHE A 51 12.73 -5.93 8.93
CA PHE A 51 11.34 -6.33 9.22
C PHE A 51 10.28 -5.22 9.04
N PRO A 52 10.55 -3.94 9.33
CA PRO A 52 9.58 -2.87 9.09
C PRO A 52 9.11 -2.76 7.65
N MET A 53 9.89 -3.22 6.67
CA MET A 53 9.45 -3.28 5.28
C MET A 53 8.21 -4.15 5.12
N PHE A 54 8.27 -5.39 5.61
CA PHE A 54 7.14 -6.32 5.60
C PHE A 54 5.97 -5.82 6.45
N LEU A 55 6.24 -5.27 7.63
CA LEU A 55 5.19 -4.74 8.50
C LEU A 55 4.40 -3.61 7.83
N ARG A 56 5.08 -2.70 7.12
CA ARG A 56 4.44 -1.63 6.36
C ARG A 56 3.63 -2.21 5.20
N PHE A 57 4.21 -3.14 4.44
CA PHE A 57 3.55 -3.81 3.32
C PHE A 57 2.26 -4.51 3.77
N ILE A 58 2.33 -5.35 4.81
CA ILE A 58 1.17 -6.11 5.32
C ILE A 58 0.06 -5.16 5.79
N LYS A 59 0.41 -4.07 6.49
CA LYS A 59 -0.57 -3.07 6.95
C LYS A 59 -1.24 -2.38 5.77
N ALA A 60 -0.46 -1.93 4.79
CA ALA A 60 -0.98 -1.29 3.59
C ALA A 60 -1.87 -2.23 2.78
N TYR A 61 -1.45 -3.49 2.63
CA TYR A 61 -2.21 -4.53 1.92
C TYR A 61 -3.57 -4.77 2.56
N LYS A 62 -3.61 -5.01 3.88
CA LYS A 62 -4.87 -5.20 4.61
C LYS A 62 -5.80 -3.99 4.52
N LYS A 63 -5.24 -2.77 4.54
CA LYS A 63 -6.02 -1.56 4.34
C LYS A 63 -6.59 -1.51 2.92
N ALA A 64 -5.81 -1.85 1.91
CA ALA A 64 -6.25 -1.87 0.52
C ALA A 64 -7.39 -2.88 0.30
N GLU A 65 -7.34 -4.06 0.93
CA GLU A 65 -8.44 -5.04 0.89
C GLU A 65 -9.75 -4.44 1.43
N GLN A 66 -9.69 -3.77 2.59
CA GLN A 66 -10.85 -3.10 3.20
C GLN A 66 -11.38 -1.94 2.33
N ASP A 67 -10.50 -1.13 1.77
CA ASP A 67 -10.87 -0.03 0.89
C ASP A 67 -11.57 -0.54 -0.38
N ILE A 68 -11.10 -1.65 -0.97
CA ILE A 68 -11.72 -2.29 -2.14
C ILE A 68 -13.10 -2.84 -1.80
N GLU A 69 -13.28 -3.53 -0.67
CA GLU A 69 -14.59 -4.02 -0.24
C GLU A 69 -15.58 -2.88 -0.01
N LEU A 70 -15.15 -1.80 0.63
CA LEU A 70 -15.97 -0.62 0.85
C LEU A 70 -16.38 0.04 -0.47
N TRP A 71 -15.43 0.20 -1.40
CA TRP A 71 -15.70 0.76 -2.72
C TRP A 71 -16.73 -0.07 -3.50
N LYS A 72 -16.61 -1.40 -3.51
CA LYS A 72 -17.59 -2.31 -4.14
C LYS A 72 -18.99 -2.17 -3.52
N LYS A 73 -19.09 -2.05 -2.19
CA LYS A 73 -20.38 -1.88 -1.51
C LYS A 73 -21.03 -0.54 -1.86
N GLN A 74 -20.24 0.54 -1.91
CA GLN A 74 -20.73 1.86 -2.32
C GLN A 74 -21.17 1.86 -3.78
N GLU A 75 -20.45 1.19 -4.67
CA GLU A 75 -20.84 1.04 -6.07
C GLU A 75 -22.16 0.26 -6.22
N ALA A 76 -22.32 -0.84 -5.50
CA ALA A 76 -23.56 -1.62 -5.50
C ALA A 76 -24.75 -0.79 -4.97
N ALA A 77 -24.57 -0.06 -3.86
CA ALA A 77 -25.61 0.81 -3.32
C ALA A 77 -25.97 1.95 -4.29
N ALA A 78 -25.00 2.53 -4.99
CA ALA A 78 -25.26 3.56 -6.00
C ALA A 78 -26.05 3.00 -7.20
N LYS A 79 -25.71 1.79 -7.66
CA LYS A 79 -26.45 1.10 -8.73
C LYS A 79 -27.89 0.75 -8.34
N GLU A 80 -28.15 0.38 -7.09
CA GLU A 80 -29.53 0.14 -6.61
C GLU A 80 -30.35 1.43 -6.50
N VAL A 81 -29.73 2.56 -6.16
CA VAL A 81 -30.40 3.88 -6.18
C VAL A 81 -30.71 4.32 -7.61
N GLU A 82 -29.87 3.98 -8.58
CA GLU A 82 -30.07 4.28 -10.00
C GLU A 82 -31.10 3.34 -10.66
N SER A 83 -31.13 2.06 -10.29
CA SER A 83 -32.08 1.07 -10.79
C SER A 83 -33.44 1.08 -10.06
N GLY A 84 -33.51 1.69 -8.87
CA GLY A 84 -34.71 1.88 -8.07
C GLY A 84 -35.65 2.99 -8.54
N SER A 85 -35.44 3.57 -9.74
CA SER A 85 -36.42 4.46 -10.37
C SER A 85 -36.89 3.96 -11.74
N PRO A 86 -37.78 2.94 -11.77
CA PRO A 86 -38.73 2.76 -12.85
C PRO A 86 -40.14 2.93 -12.27
N GLY A 87 -40.79 4.06 -12.57
CA GLY A 87 -42.24 4.18 -12.39
C GLY A 87 -42.72 5.35 -11.55
N SER A 88 -42.58 6.55 -12.09
CA SER A 88 -43.67 7.52 -11.98
C SER A 88 -43.81 8.25 -13.31
N GLU A 89 -43.96 7.49 -14.39
CA GLU A 89 -44.64 8.01 -15.57
C GLU A 89 -46.11 8.23 -15.17
N GLN A 90 -46.62 9.44 -15.44
CA GLN A 90 -48.00 9.92 -15.21
C GLN A 90 -48.30 10.76 -13.95
N GLN A 91 -47.35 11.55 -13.44
CA GLN A 91 -47.72 12.79 -12.73
C GLN A 91 -47.16 14.04 -13.44
N PRO A 92 -47.90 15.17 -13.44
CA PRO A 92 -47.41 16.40 -14.04
C PRO A 92 -46.13 16.81 -13.32
N GLU A 93 -44.99 16.77 -14.02
CA GLU A 93 -43.69 17.10 -13.42
C GLU A 93 -43.72 18.52 -12.84
N LEU A 94 -43.53 18.62 -11.52
CA LEU A 94 -43.34 19.91 -10.86
C LEU A 94 -42.02 20.55 -11.34
N PRO A 95 -41.95 21.88 -11.49
CA PRO A 95 -40.76 22.58 -12.00
C PRO A 95 -39.44 22.20 -11.28
N ALA A 96 -39.52 21.86 -10.00
CA ALA A 96 -38.39 21.43 -9.18
C ALA A 96 -37.77 20.09 -9.60
N GLN A 97 -38.58 19.16 -10.11
CA GLN A 97 -38.10 17.84 -10.56
C GLN A 97 -37.32 17.94 -11.87
N LYS A 98 -37.77 18.82 -12.78
CA LYS A 98 -37.04 19.18 -14.00
C LYS A 98 -35.69 19.84 -13.71
N ALA A 99 -35.66 20.79 -12.78
CA ALA A 99 -34.42 21.44 -12.36
C ALA A 99 -33.42 20.44 -11.76
N ARG A 100 -33.89 19.50 -10.95
CA ARG A 100 -33.05 18.45 -10.35
C ARG A 100 -32.45 17.52 -11.41
N ARG A 101 -33.22 17.19 -12.46
CA ARG A 101 -32.78 16.34 -13.58
C ARG A 101 -31.72 17.04 -14.43
N GLN A 102 -31.93 18.31 -14.77
CA GLN A 102 -30.95 19.14 -15.48
C GLN A 102 -29.65 19.31 -14.71
N GLN A 103 -29.72 19.46 -13.38
CA GLN A 103 -28.53 19.56 -12.54
C GLN A 103 -27.74 18.23 -12.51
N MET A 104 -28.44 17.09 -12.46
CA MET A 104 -27.82 15.76 -12.57
C MET A 104 -27.13 15.56 -13.92
N ASP A 105 -27.78 15.93 -15.03
CA ASP A 105 -27.23 15.81 -16.37
C ASP A 105 -25.98 16.69 -16.56
N MET A 106 -26.02 17.92 -16.02
CA MET A 106 -24.86 18.83 -16.03
C MET A 106 -23.68 18.26 -15.24
N ILE A 107 -23.92 17.62 -14.09
CA ILE A 107 -22.87 16.97 -13.28
C ILE A 107 -22.27 15.77 -14.04
N ALA A 108 -23.10 14.96 -14.71
CA ALA A 108 -22.64 13.84 -15.50
C ALA A 108 -21.77 14.28 -16.69
N GLU A 109 -22.17 15.35 -17.38
CA GLU A 109 -21.38 15.92 -18.48
C GLU A 109 -20.04 16.50 -17.99
N LEU A 110 -20.04 17.20 -16.85
CA LEU A 110 -18.82 17.73 -16.22
C LEU A 110 -17.86 16.61 -15.82
N LYS A 111 -18.37 15.52 -15.23
CA LYS A 111 -17.56 14.35 -14.85
C LYS A 111 -16.98 13.62 -16.06
N LYS A 112 -17.75 13.48 -17.14
CA LYS A 112 -17.27 12.95 -18.43
C LYS A 112 -16.17 13.83 -19.02
N LYS A 113 -16.34 15.15 -19.03
CA LYS A 113 -15.30 16.09 -19.49
C LYS A 113 -14.04 16.05 -18.63
N GLN A 114 -14.15 15.82 -17.33
CA GLN A 114 -13.00 15.67 -16.43
C GLN A 114 -12.24 14.36 -16.68
N MET A 115 -12.94 13.26 -16.96
CA MET A 115 -12.33 11.97 -17.30
C MET A 115 -11.74 11.92 -18.72
N VAL A 116 -12.22 12.77 -19.63
CA VAL A 116 -11.73 12.89 -21.02
C VAL A 116 -10.54 13.85 -21.15
N LYS A 117 -10.19 14.63 -20.11
CA LYS A 117 -8.86 15.23 -20.03
C LYS A 117 -7.85 14.12 -19.77
N GLU A 118 -7.39 13.51 -20.85
CA GLU A 118 -6.17 12.72 -20.93
C GLU A 118 -5.10 13.32 -20.00
N PRO A 119 -4.33 12.50 -19.26
CA PRO A 119 -3.02 12.96 -18.83
C PRO A 119 -2.32 13.40 -20.12
N LEU A 120 -1.81 14.64 -20.17
CA LEU A 120 -0.87 15.02 -21.24
C LEU A 120 0.34 14.08 -21.11
N ILE A 121 0.26 12.92 -21.75
CA ILE A 121 1.41 12.08 -22.02
C ILE A 121 2.08 12.81 -23.17
N TYR A 122 3.10 13.58 -22.83
CA TYR A 122 3.96 14.24 -23.78
C TYR A 122 4.79 13.17 -24.49
N GLU A 123 4.25 12.60 -25.57
CA GLU A 123 5.05 11.88 -26.56
C GLU A 123 5.59 12.90 -27.57
N GLY A 124 6.91 13.01 -27.66
CA GLY A 124 7.53 13.84 -28.68
C GLY A 124 8.98 14.13 -28.36
N LYS A 125 9.87 13.43 -29.06
CA LYS A 125 11.34 13.55 -29.00
C LYS A 125 11.90 14.90 -29.48
N ASP A 126 11.04 15.90 -29.69
CA ASP A 126 11.36 17.29 -30.05
C ASP A 126 10.40 18.21 -29.27
N GLY A 127 10.70 18.39 -27.99
CA GLY A 127 9.92 19.27 -27.12
C GLY A 127 10.71 20.42 -26.57
N ALA A 128 10.03 21.53 -26.32
CA ALA A 128 10.59 22.70 -25.64
C ALA A 128 11.29 22.34 -24.30
N ILE A 129 10.93 21.20 -23.67
CA ILE A 129 11.60 20.68 -22.48
C ILE A 129 13.00 20.13 -22.80
N GLU A 130 13.19 19.44 -23.94
CA GLU A 130 14.51 18.96 -24.39
C GLU A 130 15.42 20.11 -24.82
N ASP A 131 14.86 21.19 -25.40
CA ASP A 131 15.61 22.42 -25.72
C ASP A 131 16.11 23.11 -24.45
N ILE A 132 15.26 23.24 -23.42
CA ILE A 132 15.65 23.81 -22.12
C ILE A 132 16.75 22.96 -21.46
N ILE A 133 16.65 21.63 -21.52
CA ILE A 133 17.66 20.72 -20.95
C ILE A 133 18.99 20.81 -21.71
N SER A 134 18.95 20.94 -23.03
CA SER A 134 20.15 21.11 -23.87
C SER A 134 20.84 22.45 -23.62
N ASP A 135 20.08 23.54 -23.47
CA ASP A 135 20.59 24.87 -23.12
C ASP A 135 21.25 24.90 -21.73
N LEU A 136 20.69 24.18 -20.75
CA LEU A 136 21.28 24.04 -19.42
C LEU A 136 22.56 23.20 -19.43
N ARG A 137 22.66 22.20 -20.31
CA ARG A 137 23.87 21.35 -20.44
C ARG A 137 25.02 22.05 -21.17
N ASN A 138 24.73 23.01 -22.03
CA ASN A 138 25.73 23.71 -22.83
C ASN A 138 26.26 25.01 -22.19
N ASN A 139 25.80 25.37 -20.99
CA ASN A 139 26.42 26.42 -20.18
C ASN A 139 27.32 25.80 -19.09
N PRO A 140 28.64 26.07 -19.10
CA PRO A 140 29.52 25.68 -17.99
C PRO A 140 29.25 26.46 -16.70
#